data_AF-A0A1V4XSX2-F1
#
_entry.id   AF-A0A1V4XSX2-F1
#
_cell.length_a   1.000
_cell.length_b   1.000
_cell.length_c   1.000
_cell.angle_alpha   90.00
_cell.angle_beta   90.00
_cell.angle_gamma   90.00
#
_symmetry.space_group_name_H-M   'P 1'
#
loop_
_entity.id
_entity.type
_entity.pdbx_description
1 polymer ?
#
loop_
_entity_poly.entity_id
_entity_poly.type
_entity_poly.pdbx_seq_one_letter_code
_entity_poly.pdbx_strand_id
1 'polypeptide(L)' 'MGVPCIVSHSAATSRAVALAEGLGISIVGYVRGGTFIVYAGNEYLSP' A
#
# COMPACT_ATOMS: atom_id res chain seq x y z
N MET A 1 3.20 -2.11 16.15
CA MET A 1 3.15 -3.23 15.19
C MET A 1 4.23 -3.17 14.11
N GLY A 2 4.88 -2.03 13.82
CA GLY A 2 6.13 -2.01 13.03
C GLY A 2 6.03 -2.59 11.61
N VAL A 3 4.82 -2.67 11.06
CA VAL A 3 4.58 -3.22 9.72
C VAL A 3 4.78 -2.09 8.69
N PRO A 4 5.76 -2.22 7.79
CA PRO A 4 6.08 -1.15 6.84
C PRO A 4 5.21 -1.17 5.58
N CYS A 5 4.49 -2.27 5.30
CA CYS A 5 3.72 -2.45 4.07
C CYS A 5 2.44 -3.29 4.27
N ILE A 6 1.35 -2.85 3.65
CA ILE A 6 0.05 -3.54 3.60
C ILE A 6 -0.24 -3.97 2.16
N VAL A 7 -0.60 -5.24 1.96
CA VAL A 7 -0.91 -5.81 0.65
C VAL A 7 -2.35 -6.29 0.63
N SER A 8 -3.11 -5.91 -0.41
CA SER A 8 -4.51 -6.31 -0.58
C SER A 8 -4.81 -6.85 -1.98
N HIS A 9 -5.65 -7.88 -2.03
CA HIS A 9 -6.24 -8.36 -3.28
C HIS A 9 -7.36 -7.43 -3.80
N SER A 10 -7.89 -6.54 -2.95
CA SER A 10 -9.01 -5.64 -3.26
C SER A 10 -8.57 -4.17 -3.20
N ALA A 11 -9.51 -3.26 -3.46
CA ALA A 11 -9.28 -1.82 -3.37
C ALA A 11 -8.99 -1.35 -1.93
N ALA A 12 -8.15 -0.32 -1.80
CA ALA A 12 -8.02 0.45 -0.57
C ALA A 12 -9.10 1.55 -0.49
N THR A 13 -9.55 1.86 0.72
CA THR A 13 -10.43 3.02 0.95
C THR A 13 -9.60 4.30 1.05
N SER A 14 -10.20 5.44 0.73
CA SER A 14 -9.53 6.76 0.87
C SER A 14 -8.96 6.99 2.27
N ARG A 15 -9.66 6.55 3.32
CA ARG A 15 -9.19 6.65 4.71
C ARG A 15 -7.97 5.78 4.98
N ALA A 16 -7.88 4.59 4.38
CA ALA A 16 -6.71 3.72 4.52
C ALA A 16 -5.47 4.33 3.86
N VAL A 17 -5.65 4.98 2.69
CA VAL A 17 -4.58 5.68 1.98
C VAL A 17 -4.06 6.87 2.81
N ALA A 18 -4.95 7.76 3.27
CA ALA A 18 -4.58 8.92 4.07
C ALA A 18 -3.86 8.54 5.38
N LEU A 19 -4.27 7.43 6.00
CA LEU A 19 -3.60 6.92 7.20
C LEU A 19 -2.21 6.38 6.86
N ALA A 20 -2.04 5.66 5.75
CA ALA A 20 -0.75 5.13 5.33
C ALA A 20 0.26 6.23 5.05
N GLU A 21 -0.16 7.31 4.39
CA GLU A 21 0.64 8.52 4.17
C GLU A 21 1.08 9.16 5.50
N GLY A 22 0.13 9.35 6.44
CA GLY A 22 0.43 9.94 7.74
C GLY A 22 1.33 9.09 8.64
N LEU A 23 1.36 7.77 8.41
CA LEU A 23 2.20 6.83 9.14
C LEU A 23 3.53 6.51 8.44
N GLY A 24 3.73 6.96 7.19
CA GLY A 24 4.91 6.64 6.40
C GLY A 24 5.03 5.14 6.09
N ILE A 25 3.92 4.47 5.77
CA ILE A 25 3.89 3.05 5.40
C ILE A 25 3.35 2.87 3.99
N SER A 26 3.74 1.76 3.35
CA SER A 26 3.24 1.42 2.02
C SER A 26 1.88 0.73 2.10
N ILE A 27 1.03 1.01 1.12
CA ILE A 27 -0.19 0.23 0.89
C ILE A 27 -0.38 -0.02 -0.60
N VAL A 28 -0.55 -1.29 -0.95
CA VAL A 28 -0.83 -1.74 -2.32
C VAL A 28 -2.14 -2.52 -2.36
N GLY A 29 -2.87 -2.40 -3.46
CA GLY A 29 -4.08 -3.18 -3.69
C GLY A 29 -4.18 -3.71 -5.12
N TYR A 30 -5.27 -4.42 -5.39
CA TYR A 30 -5.48 -5.13 -6.66
C TYR A 30 -4.33 -6.05 -7.06
N VAL A 31 -3.66 -6.69 -6.10
CA VAL A 31 -2.50 -7.55 -6.39
C VAL A 31 -2.91 -8.79 -7.19
N ARG A 32 -2.35 -9.00 -8.38
CA ARG A 32 -2.63 -10.12 -9.28
C ARG A 32 -1.38 -10.53 -10.05
N GLY A 33 -0.93 -11.78 -9.88
CA GLY A 33 0.06 -12.39 -10.80
C GLY A 33 1.30 -11.54 -11.12
N GLY A 34 1.79 -10.75 -10.16
CA GLY A 34 2.94 -9.85 -10.34
C GLY A 34 2.62 -8.38 -10.59
N THR A 35 1.35 -8.00 -10.79
CA THR A 35 0.92 -6.60 -10.87
C THR A 35 0.18 -6.17 -9.59
N PHE A 36 0.21 -4.87 -9.31
CA PHE A 36 -0.48 -4.25 -8.19
C PHE A 36 -0.61 -2.74 -8.43
N ILE A 37 -1.47 -2.09 -7.66
CA ILE A 37 -1.59 -0.63 -7.61
C ILE A 37 -1.01 -0.14 -6.29
N VAL A 38 -0.07 0.80 -6.37
CA VAL A 38 0.47 1.50 -5.20
C VAL A 38 -0.45 2.66 -4.87
N TYR A 39 -0.95 2.69 -3.64
CA TYR A 39 -1.77 3.81 -3.16
C TYR A 39 -0.95 4.83 -2.36
N ALA A 40 0.01 4.38 -1.54
CA ALA A 40 0.92 5.25 -0.79
C ALA A 40 2.25 4.53 -0.48
N GLY A 41 3.29 5.32 -0.16
CA GLY A 41 4.59 4.82 0.31
C GLY A 41 5.40 4.09 -0.76
N ASN A 42 5.57 4.68 -1.95
CA ASN A 42 6.28 4.06 -3.07
C ASN A 42 7.79 3.93 -2.82
N GLU A 43 8.35 4.72 -1.89
CA GLU A 43 9.77 4.75 -1.53
C GLU A 43 10.31 3.44 -0.95
N TYR A 44 9.43 2.53 -0.51
CA TYR A 44 9.81 1.23 0.04
C TYR A 44 9.62 0.08 -0.97
N LEU A 45 9.20 0.38 -2.19
CA LEU A 45 8.98 -0.63 -3.24
C LEU A 45 10.18 -0.65 -4.18
N SER A 46 10.75 -1.85 -4.39
CA SER A 46 11.78 -2.05 -5.41
C SER A 46 11.14 -2.08 -6.81
N PRO A 47 11.82 -1.55 -7.85
CA PRO A 47 11.37 -1.63 -9.23
C PRO A 47 11.23 -3.08 -9.73
#